data_AF-A0AAW4QAR4-F1
#
_entry.id   AF-A0AAW4QAR4-F1
#
_cell.length_a   1.000
_cell.length_b   1.000
_cell.length_c   1.000
_cell.angle_alpha   90.00
_cell.angle_beta   90.00
_cell.angle_gamma   90.00
#
_symmetry.space_group_name_H-M   'P 1'
#
loop_
_entity.id
_entity.type
_entity.pdbx_description
1 polymer ?
#
loop_
_entity_poly.entity_id
_entity_poly.type
_entity_poly.pdbx_seq_one_letter_code
_entity_poly.pdbx_strand_id
1 'polypeptide(L)'
;MNARELIAALGGVPKLVKLTGLTEGRIYQWQTGNYIPRAWLKFFRARYPRKVAWDELVLADHPPRKVGSVLKTDPESQSSRDEDRERKK
;
A
#
# COMPACT_ATOMS: atom_id res chain seq x y z
N MET A 1 -11.06 7.32 -15.30
CA MET A 1 -9.71 6.71 -15.42
C MET A 1 -9.19 6.28 -14.05
N ASN A 2 -8.66 5.06 -13.89
CA ASN A 2 -8.06 4.54 -12.64
C ASN A 2 -6.51 4.52 -12.69
N ALA A 3 -5.85 4.09 -11.60
CA ALA A 3 -4.38 4.03 -11.52
C ALA A 3 -3.75 3.17 -12.62
N ARG A 4 -4.36 2.04 -12.96
CA ARG A 4 -3.86 1.12 -14.00
C ARG A 4 -3.90 1.77 -15.37
N GLU A 5 -5.02 2.40 -15.71
CA GLU A 5 -5.20 3.13 -16.96
C GLU A 5 -4.26 4.32 -17.08
N LEU A 6 -4.08 5.08 -15.99
CA LEU A 6 -3.11 6.18 -15.93
C LEU A 6 -1.69 5.67 -16.20
N ILE A 7 -1.27 4.59 -15.53
CA ILE A 7 0.06 4.00 -15.69
C ILE A 7 0.25 3.51 -17.14
N ALA A 8 -0.76 2.87 -17.74
CA ALA A 8 -0.72 2.47 -19.14
C ALA A 8 -0.55 3.69 -20.08
N ALA A 9 -1.35 4.74 -19.90
CA ALA A 9 -1.27 5.96 -20.69
C ALA A 9 0.08 6.69 -20.56
N LEU A 10 0.71 6.64 -19.38
CA LEU A 10 2.04 7.21 -19.16
C LEU A 10 3.17 6.39 -19.84
N GLY A 11 2.88 5.15 -20.25
CA GLY A 11 3.77 4.27 -20.99
C GLY A 11 4.16 2.99 -20.25
N GLY A 12 3.34 2.58 -19.28
CA GLY A 12 3.44 1.31 -18.56
C GLY A 12 4.47 1.31 -17.42
N VAL A 13 4.48 0.18 -16.70
CA VAL A 13 5.36 -0.05 -15.54
C VAL A 13 6.84 0.18 -15.87
N PRO A 14 7.41 -0.34 -16.98
CA PRO A 14 8.84 -0.20 -17.25
C PRO A 14 9.28 1.27 -17.40
N LYS A 15 8.43 2.10 -18.00
CA LYS A 15 8.72 3.53 -18.16
C LYS A 15 8.63 4.26 -16.83
N LEU A 16 7.67 3.92 -15.98
CA LEU A 16 7.54 4.52 -14.65
C LEU A 16 8.68 4.12 -13.72
N VAL A 17 9.17 2.88 -13.79
CA VAL A 17 10.37 2.46 -13.04
C VAL A 17 11.57 3.33 -13.41
N LYS A 18 11.84 3.50 -14.72
CA LYS A 18 12.93 4.37 -15.19
C LYS A 18 12.75 5.83 -14.77
N LEU A 19 11.51 6.31 -14.73
CA LEU A 19 11.19 7.71 -14.43
C LEU A 19 11.21 8.02 -12.93
N THR A 20 10.75 7.09 -12.10
CA THR A 20 10.55 7.30 -10.65
C THR A 20 11.70 6.74 -9.81
N GLY A 21 12.50 5.81 -10.36
CA GLY A 21 13.51 5.06 -9.61
C GLY A 21 12.91 4.03 -8.64
N LEU A 22 11.59 3.83 -8.63
CA LEU A 22 10.93 2.86 -7.78
C LEU A 22 10.98 1.45 -8.38
N THR A 23 10.82 0.44 -7.53
CA THR A 23 10.71 -0.96 -7.97
C THR A 23 9.40 -1.22 -8.71
N GLU A 24 9.39 -2.22 -9.60
CA GLU A 24 8.18 -2.66 -10.30
C GLU A 24 7.06 -3.00 -9.32
N GLY A 25 7.38 -3.74 -8.25
CA GLY A 25 6.42 -4.11 -7.21
C GLY A 25 5.74 -2.89 -6.57
N ARG A 26 6.46 -1.77 -6.41
CA ARG A 26 5.86 -0.53 -5.90
C ARG A 26 4.86 0.07 -6.89
N ILE A 27 5.16 0.04 -8.18
CA ILE A 27 4.25 0.52 -9.22
C ILE A 27 3.03 -0.40 -9.36
N TYR A 28 3.21 -1.73 -9.20
CA TYR A 28 2.10 -2.68 -9.16
C TYR A 28 1.19 -2.44 -7.95
N GLN A 29 1.75 -2.11 -6.78
CA GLN A 29 0.94 -1.75 -5.61
C GLN A 29 0.05 -0.53 -5.85
N TRP A 30 0.49 0.43 -6.66
CA TRP A 30 -0.36 1.56 -7.03
C TRP A 30 -1.55 1.14 -7.88
N GLN A 31 -1.35 0.18 -8.78
CA GLN A 31 -2.41 -0.39 -9.60
C GLN A 31 -3.41 -1.18 -8.76
N THR A 32 -2.91 -2.10 -7.92
CA THR A 32 -3.77 -2.98 -7.11
C THR A 32 -4.53 -2.20 -6.04
N GLY A 33 -3.92 -1.18 -5.46
CA GLY A 33 -4.55 -0.31 -4.48
C GLY A 33 -5.39 0.83 -5.06
N ASN A 34 -5.44 0.97 -6.38
CA ASN A 34 -5.95 2.16 -7.07
C ASN A 34 -5.49 3.49 -6.42
N TYR A 35 -4.23 3.55 -5.99
CA TYR A 35 -3.69 4.63 -5.17
C TYR A 35 -2.31 5.03 -5.67
N ILE A 36 -2.12 6.31 -5.98
CA ILE A 36 -0.82 6.89 -6.31
C ILE A 36 -0.55 8.05 -5.34
N PRO A 37 0.61 8.12 -4.68
CA PRO A 37 0.92 9.21 -3.77
C PRO A 37 0.83 10.59 -4.45
N ARG A 38 0.29 11.58 -3.73
CA ARG A 38 0.05 12.94 -4.25
C ARG A 38 1.29 13.60 -4.85
N ALA A 39 2.48 13.38 -4.28
CA ALA A 39 3.73 13.92 -4.79
C ALA A 39 4.01 13.41 -6.22
N TRP A 40 3.80 12.11 -6.46
CA TRP A 40 3.97 11.51 -7.78
C TRP A 40 2.89 11.96 -8.76
N LEU A 41 1.64 12.14 -8.31
CA LEU A 41 0.59 12.71 -9.16
C LEU A 41 0.94 14.13 -9.62
N LYS A 42 1.43 15.00 -8.72
CA LYS A 42 1.89 16.35 -9.10
C LYS A 42 3.00 16.30 -10.13
N PHE A 43 3.99 15.42 -9.91
CA PHE A 43 5.09 15.23 -10.85
C PHE A 43 4.61 14.75 -12.22
N PHE A 44 3.75 13.72 -12.28
CA PHE A 44 3.25 13.22 -13.56
C PHE A 44 2.36 14.24 -14.27
N ARG A 45 1.53 15.00 -13.54
CA ARG A 45 0.70 16.08 -14.12
C ARG A 45 1.56 17.20 -14.71
N ALA A 46 2.63 17.59 -14.02
CA ALA A 46 3.57 18.59 -14.53
C ALA A 46 4.36 18.07 -15.74
N ARG A 47 4.77 16.79 -15.73
CA ARG A 47 5.57 16.20 -16.80
C ARG A 47 4.76 15.85 -18.05
N TYR A 48 3.49 15.46 -17.87
CA TYR A 48 2.59 14.98 -18.92
C TYR A 48 1.21 15.65 -18.89
N PRO A 49 1.13 16.99 -19.01
CA PRO A 49 -0.11 17.73 -18.80
C PRO A 49 -1.22 17.39 -19.81
N ARG A 50 -0.86 16.99 -21.04
CA ARG A 50 -1.82 16.71 -22.14
C ARG A 50 -1.92 15.24 -22.53
N LYS A 51 -1.17 14.36 -21.85
CA LYS A 51 -1.12 12.94 -22.23
C LYS A 51 -2.30 12.15 -21.65
N VAL A 52 -2.95 12.71 -20.65
CA VAL A 52 -3.99 12.05 -19.88
C VAL A 52 -5.04 13.08 -19.49
N ALA A 53 -6.31 12.67 -19.49
CA ALA A 53 -7.42 13.47 -18.99
C ALA A 53 -7.38 13.49 -17.45
N TRP A 54 -6.61 14.43 -16.89
CA TRP A 54 -6.35 14.50 -15.44
C TRP A 54 -7.61 14.73 -14.60
N ASP A 55 -8.62 15.38 -15.17
CA ASP A 55 -9.86 15.71 -14.47
C ASP A 55 -10.80 14.50 -14.36
N GLU A 56 -10.55 13.44 -15.12
CA GLU A 56 -11.31 12.17 -15.09
C GLU A 56 -10.64 11.09 -14.21
N LEU A 57 -9.57 11.45 -13.48
CA LEU A 57 -8.80 10.52 -12.66
C LEU A 57 -9.52 10.23 -11.33
N VAL A 58 -9.81 8.95 -11.09
CA VAL A 58 -10.49 8.45 -9.89
C VAL A 58 -9.56 7.49 -9.14
N LEU A 59 -9.06 7.93 -7.99
CA LEU A 59 -8.12 7.18 -7.13
C LEU A 59 -8.67 7.06 -5.71
N ALA A 60 -8.17 6.08 -4.97
CA ALA A 60 -8.39 6.00 -3.53
C ALA A 60 -7.65 7.15 -2.81
N ASP A 61 -8.22 7.63 -1.71
CA ASP A 61 -7.62 8.71 -0.90
C ASP A 61 -6.44 8.24 -0.03
N HIS A 62 -6.37 6.94 0.24
CA HIS A 62 -5.38 6.34 1.13
C HIS A 62 -4.82 5.04 0.53
N PRO A 63 -3.57 4.68 0.87
CA PRO A 63 -3.00 3.40 0.45
C PRO A 63 -3.86 2.24 1.00
N PRO A 64 -3.99 1.13 0.25
CA PRO A 64 -4.73 -0.02 0.72
C PRO A 64 -4.15 -0.50 2.06
N ARG A 65 -5.01 -0.62 3.08
CA ARG A 65 -4.59 -1.17 4.37
C ARG A 65 -4.15 -2.61 4.12
N LYS A 66 -2.89 -2.93 4.44
CA LYS A 66 -2.50 -4.32 4.59
C LYS A 66 -3.33 -4.88 5.72
N VAL A 67 -4.29 -5.75 5.42
CA VAL A 67 -4.78 -6.73 6.40
C VAL A 67 -3.55 -7.58 6.69
N GLY A 68 -2.83 -7.23 7.76
CA GLY A 68 -1.80 -8.09 8.29
C GLY A 68 -2.45 -9.44 8.53
N SER A 69 -1.79 -10.51 8.06
CA SER A 69 -2.14 -11.87 8.44
C SER A 69 -2.40 -11.84 9.95
N VAL A 70 -3.63 -12.17 10.35
CA VAL A 70 -4.00 -12.35 11.75
C VAL A 70 -2.88 -13.19 12.37
N LEU A 71 -2.15 -12.60 13.33
CA LEU A 71 -1.32 -13.37 14.24
C LEU A 71 -2.26 -14.41 14.83
N LYS A 72 -2.08 -15.68 14.44
CA LYS A 72 -2.62 -16.79 15.21
C LYS A 72 -1.89 -16.72 16.56
N THR A 73 -2.47 -16.02 17.53
CA THR A 73 -2.16 -16.26 18.93
C THR A 73 -2.74 -17.63 19.25
N ASP A 74 -1.87 -18.64 19.32
CA ASP A 74 -2.19 -19.94 19.89
C ASP A 74 -2.75 -19.73 21.31
N PRO A 75 -3.97 -20.23 21.63
CA PRO A 75 -4.59 -20.02 22.91
C PRO A 75 -4.28 -21.19 23.85
N GLU A 76 -3.01 -21.47 24.16
CA GLU A 76 -2.71 -22.50 25.17
C GLU A 76 -1.29 -22.36 25.71
N SER A 77 -1.14 -21.69 26.85
CA SER A 77 -0.14 -22.02 27.89
C SER A 77 -0.11 -20.94 28.99
N GLN A 78 -1.10 -20.95 29.88
CA GLN A 78 -0.88 -20.61 31.29
C GLN A 78 -1.76 -21.50 32.15
N SER A 79 -1.39 -22.79 32.20
CA SER A 79 -1.85 -23.71 33.24
C SER A 79 -0.88 -23.60 34.41
N SER A 80 -1.44 -23.25 35.58
CA SER A 80 -1.02 -23.70 36.91
C SER A 80 0.35 -23.25 37.44
N ARG A 81 0.33 -22.20 38.28
CA ARG A 81 1.14 -22.14 39.52
C ARG A 81 0.57 -21.04 40.45
N ASP A 82 -0.63 -21.30 40.92
CA ASP A 82 -1.01 -20.95 42.29
C ASP A 82 -0.62 -22.14 43.19
N GLU A 83 -0.45 -21.88 44.49
CA GLU A 83 0.08 -22.77 45.55
C GLU A 83 1.61 -22.74 45.71
N ASP A 84 2.11 -21.83 46.53
CA ASP A 84 2.34 -22.13 47.96
C ASP A 84 3.14 -20.97 48.59
N ARG A 85 2.42 -19.97 49.12
CA ARG A 85 3.01 -19.08 50.13
C ARG A 85 1.92 -18.61 51.09
N GLU A 86 1.32 -19.57 51.77
CA GLU A 86 0.66 -19.29 53.03
C GLU A 86 1.34 -20.08 54.15
N ARG A 87 1.55 -19.39 55.27
CA ARG A 87 1.95 -19.87 56.62
C ARG A 87 3.47 -19.82 56.84
N LYS A 88 3.97 -19.21 57.91
CA LYS A 88 3.36 -18.73 59.15
C LYS A 88 4.42 -17.93 59.90
N LYS A 89 3.98 -16.87 60.58
CA LYS A 89 4.49 -16.28 61.83
C LYS A 89 5.97 -15.91 61.93
#